data_AF-Q4DY80-F1
#
_entry.id   AF-Q4DY80-F1
#
_cell.length_a   1.000
_cell.length_b   1.000
_cell.length_c   1.000
_cell.angle_alpha   90.00
_cell.angle_beta   90.00
_cell.angle_gamma   90.00
#
_symmetry.space_group_name_H-M   'P 1'
#
loop_
_entity.id
_entity.type
_entity.pdbx_description
1 polymer ?
#
loop_
_entity_poly.entity_id
_entity_poly.type
_entity_poly.pdbx_seq_one_letter_code
_entity_poly.pdbx_strand_id
1 'polypeptide(L)'
;MLRHISLRKGLTTCAVVGMAGRVCHWAHPQPLVRHHSTAAAARQPQKQKIHALSENKSDASAYVDADDFADFSSLRHMGYMLLHARRMWVPMMMAAAYYASAPLFTASSITKGVYWSLCVILQRLSIRGRMNTVYKDLNGFTCVVTGGTSGIGLYTAMQLIDMGAHVVIASRPGREEATREFMKANCQCSKGSNEDVIQERLTFVSLDLSDQLDVMACAARIKGRFNDRIDLLVNCAGVWREEPTVTKQGFEEHIGVNFLGPFHLTEALLPSLRRSRKGGRVVYVTCLSHNGVHKANVVRERMLLKPSPDEAQVTARCYSASKLGNLYHAQYIATRRYEGIPLNQPTELRPVDVCVADPEFCATNLTCRDAPPLLGTNFLARTLRSLWIRDAYEGSQTVVNCCVRDDIENGGYYAECMLMPGGISRRAHDPKSRKDVMQWAMANTIAKYYTMRPSASDRHTAATAASGAGSGAASNREGTNTHNN
;
A
#
# COMPACT_ATOMS: atom_id res chain seq x y z
N MET A 1 8.93 13.59 22.89
CA MET A 1 9.83 14.66 23.38
C MET A 1 11.33 14.30 23.39
N LEU A 2 11.80 13.31 22.60
CA LEU A 2 13.23 13.10 22.32
C LEU A 2 13.39 12.64 20.86
N ARG A 3 13.09 13.51 19.89
CA ARG A 3 13.40 13.30 18.45
C ARG A 3 13.52 14.65 17.75
N HIS A 4 14.65 15.32 17.91
CA HIS A 4 15.14 16.38 17.01
C HIS A 4 16.62 16.66 17.35
N ILE A 5 17.53 15.79 16.94
CA ILE A 5 18.94 16.15 16.76
C ILE A 5 19.37 15.60 15.41
N SER A 6 19.26 16.46 14.40
CA SER A 6 19.89 16.31 13.10
C SER A 6 21.28 16.91 13.22
N LEU A 7 22.32 16.08 13.31
CA LEU A 7 23.72 16.54 13.21
C LEU A 7 24.18 16.43 11.76
N ARG A 8 24.33 17.61 11.14
CA ARG A 8 24.98 17.82 9.85
C ARG A 8 26.48 17.55 9.95
N LYS A 9 27.02 17.11 8.81
CA LYS A 9 28.42 16.91 8.40
C LYS A 9 29.44 17.89 9.01
N GLY A 10 30.62 17.37 9.34
CA GLY A 10 31.87 18.12 9.30
C GLY A 10 32.97 17.60 10.23
N LEU A 11 34.10 17.17 9.61
CA LEU A 11 35.46 17.08 10.20
C LEU A 11 35.69 16.06 11.32
N THR A 12 36.82 15.37 11.51
CA THR A 12 38.06 15.02 10.80
C THR A 12 38.76 14.02 11.75
N THR A 13 39.44 13.00 11.21
CA THR A 13 40.63 12.32 11.76
C THR A 13 40.76 12.06 13.28
N CYS A 14 40.80 10.80 13.70
CA CYS A 14 42.03 10.18 14.26
C CYS A 14 41.88 8.69 14.53
N ALA A 15 42.99 7.98 14.34
CA ALA A 15 43.17 6.55 14.32
C ALA A 15 43.17 5.89 15.71
N VAL A 16 42.75 4.62 15.76
CA VAL A 16 43.28 3.63 16.72
C VAL A 16 43.46 2.28 16.00
N VAL A 17 44.75 1.98 15.80
CA VAL A 17 45.43 0.68 15.55
C VAL A 17 44.94 -0.38 16.58
N GLY A 18 44.85 -1.69 16.35
CA GLY A 18 45.26 -2.59 15.28
C GLY A 18 45.27 -4.05 15.80
N MET A 19 45.80 -4.93 14.95
CA MET A 19 46.29 -6.31 15.17
C MET A 19 45.42 -7.53 14.81
N ALA A 20 46.08 -8.35 13.96
CA ALA A 20 46.00 -9.80 13.75
C ALA A 20 44.82 -10.33 12.92
N GLY A 21 45.00 -11.11 11.85
CA GLY A 21 46.19 -11.73 11.27
C GLY A 21 45.81 -12.43 9.97
N ARG A 22 46.75 -12.50 9.04
CA ARG A 22 46.67 -13.08 7.69
C ARG A 22 46.31 -14.57 7.73
N VAL A 23 45.70 -15.10 6.65
CA VAL A 23 46.24 -16.25 5.88
C VAL A 23 45.38 -16.52 4.62
N CYS A 24 46.08 -16.42 3.48
CA CYS A 24 45.98 -17.12 2.20
C CYS A 24 44.74 -17.07 1.28
N HIS A 25 44.93 -16.32 0.18
CA HIS A 25 44.55 -16.66 -1.19
C HIS A 25 44.85 -18.11 -1.56
N TRP A 26 43.92 -18.82 -2.19
CA TRP A 26 44.19 -19.78 -3.27
C TRP A 26 43.07 -19.72 -4.31
N ALA A 27 43.42 -19.27 -5.51
CA ALA A 27 42.66 -19.48 -6.73
C ALA A 27 43.12 -20.79 -7.37
N HIS A 28 42.21 -21.60 -7.89
CA HIS A 28 42.54 -22.66 -8.85
C HIS A 28 41.47 -22.73 -9.96
N PRO A 29 41.88 -22.89 -11.24
CA PRO A 29 40.99 -23.00 -12.39
C PRO A 29 40.65 -24.46 -12.75
N GLN A 30 39.43 -24.68 -13.26
CA GLN A 30 38.94 -25.64 -14.30
C GLN A 30 39.47 -27.12 -14.31
N PRO A 31 38.63 -28.14 -14.61
CA PRO A 31 38.25 -28.38 -16.01
C PRO A 31 36.86 -29.03 -16.30
N LEU A 32 36.34 -28.67 -17.48
CA LEU A 32 35.61 -29.51 -18.45
C LEU A 32 35.15 -30.91 -18.02
N VAL A 33 33.82 -31.11 -17.92
CA VAL A 33 33.20 -32.42 -18.12
C VAL A 33 32.14 -32.30 -19.22
N ARG A 34 32.46 -32.86 -20.38
CA ARG A 34 31.51 -33.16 -21.46
C ARG A 34 30.72 -34.41 -21.06
N HIS A 35 29.39 -34.30 -21.02
CA HIS A 35 28.53 -35.45 -21.24
C HIS A 35 27.72 -35.23 -22.51
N HIS A 36 28.09 -35.97 -23.56
CA HIS A 36 27.23 -36.23 -24.71
C HIS A 36 26.08 -37.14 -24.26
N SER A 37 24.86 -36.69 -24.46
CA SER A 37 23.72 -37.58 -24.71
C SER A 37 22.82 -36.90 -25.73
N THR A 38 22.82 -37.48 -26.91
CA THR A 38 21.99 -37.20 -28.06
C THR A 38 20.55 -37.62 -27.79
N ALA A 39 19.61 -36.69 -27.80
CA ALA A 39 18.21 -37.00 -28.13
C ALA A 39 17.51 -35.75 -28.67
N ALA A 40 16.82 -35.96 -29.78
CA ALA A 40 16.24 -35.00 -30.68
C ALA A 40 15.11 -34.11 -30.11
N ALA A 41 14.81 -33.06 -30.89
CA ALA A 41 13.52 -32.40 -31.05
C ALA A 41 13.14 -31.28 -30.07
N ALA A 42 13.44 -30.03 -30.45
CA ALA A 42 12.43 -29.07 -30.93
C ALA A 42 12.99 -27.62 -30.90
N ARG A 43 13.07 -27.00 -32.07
CA ARG A 43 13.44 -25.60 -32.28
C ARG A 43 12.36 -24.68 -31.68
N GLN A 44 12.73 -23.75 -30.80
CA GLN A 44 11.98 -22.51 -30.58
C GLN A 44 12.74 -21.33 -31.20
N PRO A 45 12.13 -20.57 -32.15
CA PRO A 45 12.83 -19.49 -32.84
C PRO A 45 12.71 -18.15 -32.08
N GLN A 46 13.86 -17.51 -31.85
CA GLN A 46 14.11 -16.08 -32.08
C GLN A 46 13.25 -15.02 -31.34
N LYS A 47 13.44 -14.87 -30.02
CA LYS A 47 12.91 -13.74 -29.20
C LYS A 47 13.67 -12.39 -29.34
N GLN A 48 14.44 -12.17 -30.42
CA GLN A 48 15.41 -11.06 -30.51
C GLN A 48 15.03 -9.89 -31.45
N LYS A 49 13.81 -9.80 -32.01
CA LYS A 49 13.49 -8.79 -33.04
C LYS A 49 12.48 -7.69 -32.67
N ILE A 50 12.03 -7.56 -31.43
CA ILE A 50 11.12 -6.46 -31.03
C ILE A 50 11.87 -5.23 -30.48
N HIS A 51 13.17 -5.36 -30.20
CA HIS A 51 13.97 -4.33 -29.50
C HIS A 51 14.76 -3.36 -30.40
N ALA A 52 14.47 -3.30 -31.70
CA ALA A 52 15.29 -2.54 -32.66
C ALA A 52 14.96 -1.04 -32.77
N LEU A 53 13.93 -0.53 -32.07
CA LEU A 53 13.40 0.83 -32.28
C LEU A 53 13.30 1.72 -31.02
N SER A 54 13.71 1.25 -29.84
CA SER A 54 13.83 2.12 -28.66
C SER A 54 15.15 1.91 -27.93
N GLU A 55 15.87 3.02 -27.73
CA GLU A 55 17.10 3.08 -26.93
C GLU A 55 16.83 2.98 -25.42
N ASN A 56 15.56 3.07 -25.01
CA ASN A 56 15.16 3.08 -23.61
C ASN A 56 14.58 1.72 -23.21
N LYS A 57 15.29 1.00 -22.32
CA LYS A 57 14.84 -0.32 -21.81
C LYS A 57 13.46 -0.27 -21.12
N SER A 58 13.02 0.90 -20.66
CA SER A 58 11.68 1.08 -20.08
C SER A 58 10.56 0.98 -21.13
N ASP A 59 10.81 1.36 -22.38
CA ASP A 59 9.87 1.21 -23.50
C ASP A 59 9.85 -0.23 -24.04
N ALA A 60 10.96 -0.95 -23.93
CA ALA A 60 11.11 -2.35 -24.36
C ALA A 60 10.32 -3.36 -23.51
N SER A 61 9.80 -2.95 -22.35
CA SER A 61 8.89 -3.74 -21.50
C SER A 61 7.42 -3.65 -21.94
N ALA A 62 7.19 -3.35 -23.23
CA ALA A 62 5.90 -2.96 -23.81
C ALA A 62 4.73 -3.90 -23.50
N TYR A 63 5.01 -5.17 -23.23
CA TYR A 63 4.09 -6.14 -22.64
C TYR A 63 4.84 -6.89 -21.56
N VAL A 64 4.27 -6.93 -20.35
CA VAL A 64 4.65 -7.89 -19.32
C VAL A 64 3.75 -9.08 -19.57
N ASP A 65 4.25 -10.12 -20.22
CA ASP A 65 3.52 -11.38 -20.30
C ASP A 65 3.35 -11.95 -18.89
N ALA A 66 2.39 -12.86 -18.70
CA ALA A 66 2.21 -13.53 -17.41
C ALA A 66 3.50 -14.22 -16.91
N ASP A 67 4.42 -14.52 -17.82
CA ASP A 67 5.71 -15.15 -17.59
C ASP A 67 6.84 -14.16 -17.28
N ASP A 68 6.61 -12.84 -17.40
CA ASP A 68 7.62 -11.82 -17.11
C ASP A 68 7.66 -11.41 -15.63
N PHE A 69 6.69 -11.86 -14.82
CA PHE A 69 6.78 -11.73 -13.37
C PHE A 69 7.88 -12.67 -12.86
N ALA A 70 8.75 -12.16 -11.99
CA ALA A 70 9.84 -12.94 -11.41
C ALA A 70 9.42 -14.34 -10.94
N ASP A 71 10.11 -15.38 -11.41
CA ASP A 71 9.77 -16.77 -11.11
C ASP A 71 9.68 -17.06 -9.61
N PHE A 72 8.64 -17.81 -9.24
CA PHE A 72 8.49 -18.29 -7.88
C PHE A 72 9.61 -19.27 -7.53
N SER A 73 10.41 -18.92 -6.54
CA SER A 73 11.41 -19.80 -5.94
C SER A 73 11.04 -20.07 -4.48
N SER A 74 10.86 -21.34 -4.13
CA SER A 74 10.57 -21.76 -2.75
C SER A 74 11.62 -21.26 -1.77
N LEU A 75 12.90 -21.24 -2.17
CA LEU A 75 14.01 -20.73 -1.36
C LEU A 75 13.89 -19.22 -1.12
N ARG A 76 13.61 -18.43 -2.17
CA ARG A 76 13.41 -16.97 -2.04
C ARG A 76 12.19 -16.67 -1.17
N HIS A 77 11.11 -17.43 -1.35
CA HIS A 77 9.89 -17.29 -0.57
C HIS A 77 10.13 -17.66 0.90
N MET A 78 10.85 -18.74 1.19
CA MET A 78 11.24 -19.12 2.54
C MET A 78 12.13 -18.05 3.20
N GLY A 79 13.08 -17.48 2.47
CA GLY A 79 13.90 -16.36 2.95
C GLY A 79 13.05 -15.14 3.33
N TYR A 80 12.04 -14.83 2.52
CA TYR A 80 11.08 -13.78 2.81
C TYR A 80 10.22 -14.09 4.05
N MET A 81 9.72 -15.32 4.20
CA MET A 81 8.99 -15.75 5.41
C MET A 81 9.86 -15.64 6.66
N LEU A 82 11.14 -16.03 6.58
CA LEU A 82 12.10 -15.91 7.68
C LEU A 82 12.34 -14.45 8.06
N LEU A 83 12.43 -13.55 7.09
CA LEU A 83 12.53 -12.11 7.34
C LEU A 83 11.34 -11.61 8.17
N HIS A 84 10.11 -11.95 7.79
CA HIS A 84 8.92 -11.53 8.53
C HIS A 84 8.79 -12.22 9.90
N ALA A 85 9.33 -13.44 10.04
CA ALA A 85 9.38 -14.19 11.28
C ALA A 85 10.46 -13.71 12.27
N ARG A 86 11.33 -12.75 11.89
CA ARG A 86 12.41 -12.22 12.76
C ARG A 86 11.94 -11.71 14.11
N ARG A 87 10.69 -11.25 14.18
CA ARG A 87 10.03 -10.87 15.44
C ARG A 87 10.00 -12.00 16.48
N MET A 88 9.99 -13.26 16.03
CA MET A 88 9.98 -14.45 16.89
C MET A 88 11.37 -15.02 17.09
N TRP A 89 12.12 -15.22 15.99
CA TRP A 89 13.39 -15.96 16.08
C TRP A 89 14.57 -15.10 16.54
N VAL A 90 14.58 -13.77 16.31
CA VAL A 90 15.69 -12.91 16.77
C VAL A 90 15.78 -12.89 18.30
N PRO A 91 14.68 -12.69 19.05
CA PRO A 91 14.72 -12.82 20.51
C PRO A 91 15.17 -14.21 20.98
N MET A 92 14.75 -15.28 20.30
CA MET A 92 15.18 -16.64 20.64
C MET A 92 16.68 -16.84 20.42
N MET A 93 17.24 -16.33 19.32
CA MET A 93 18.68 -16.40 19.04
C MET A 93 19.49 -15.58 20.05
N MET A 94 19.00 -14.41 20.45
CA MET A 94 19.64 -13.60 21.50
C MET A 94 19.62 -14.37 22.83
N ALA A 95 18.48 -14.92 23.24
CA ALA A 95 18.40 -15.73 24.46
C ALA A 95 19.35 -16.95 24.40
N ALA A 96 19.40 -17.65 23.27
CA ALA A 96 20.31 -18.79 23.09
C ALA A 96 21.79 -18.36 23.20
N ALA A 97 22.18 -17.24 22.58
CA ALA A 97 23.52 -16.70 22.68
C ALA A 97 23.90 -16.31 24.12
N TYR A 98 22.94 -15.77 24.89
CA TYR A 98 23.13 -15.50 26.31
C TYR A 98 23.44 -16.77 27.11
N TYR A 99 22.60 -17.80 26.99
CA TYR A 99 22.78 -19.04 27.75
C TYR A 99 24.02 -19.83 27.32
N ALA A 100 24.41 -19.76 26.05
CA ALA A 100 25.64 -20.38 25.56
C ALA A 100 26.91 -19.68 26.09
N SER A 101 26.85 -18.36 26.31
CA SER A 101 27.99 -17.58 26.83
C SER A 101 28.00 -17.43 28.35
N ALA A 102 26.87 -17.66 29.03
CA ALA A 102 26.74 -17.51 30.48
C ALA A 102 27.77 -18.31 31.30
N PRO A 103 28.18 -19.54 30.92
CA PRO A 103 29.22 -20.28 31.65
C PRO A 103 30.62 -19.68 31.53
N LEU A 104 30.88 -18.86 30.50
CA LEU A 104 32.21 -18.32 30.21
C LEU A 104 32.53 -17.04 31.01
N PHE A 105 31.53 -16.44 31.65
CA PHE A 105 31.68 -15.18 32.39
C PHE A 105 30.97 -15.26 33.74
N THR A 106 31.64 -14.88 34.82
CA THR A 106 31.00 -14.51 36.09
C THR A 106 30.26 -13.19 35.89
N ALA A 107 29.13 -13.26 35.18
CA ALA A 107 28.40 -12.08 34.75
C ALA A 107 27.84 -11.33 35.96
N SER A 108 28.48 -10.21 36.30
CA SER A 108 27.94 -9.25 37.27
C SER A 108 26.55 -8.80 36.82
N SER A 109 25.69 -8.41 37.76
CA SER A 109 24.34 -7.91 37.43
C SER A 109 24.36 -6.77 36.40
N ILE A 110 25.42 -5.95 36.40
CA ILE A 110 25.65 -4.88 35.43
C ILE A 110 25.83 -5.44 34.01
N THR A 111 26.70 -6.43 33.81
CA THR A 111 26.92 -7.03 32.48
C THR A 111 25.67 -7.67 31.91
N LYS A 112 24.86 -8.33 32.76
CA LYS A 112 23.54 -8.86 32.37
C LYS A 112 22.60 -7.75 31.92
N GLY A 113 22.54 -6.65 32.66
CA GLY A 113 21.72 -5.48 32.31
C GLY A 113 22.12 -4.85 30.97
N VAL A 114 23.42 -4.68 30.72
CA VAL A 114 23.95 -4.15 29.45
C VAL A 114 23.59 -5.08 28.29
N TYR A 115 23.78 -6.39 28.46
CA TYR A 115 23.46 -7.39 27.43
C TYR A 115 21.98 -7.33 27.02
N TRP A 116 21.06 -7.39 27.99
CA TRP A 116 19.63 -7.35 27.70
C TRP A 116 19.19 -6.00 27.12
N SER A 117 19.80 -4.90 27.56
CA SER A 117 19.56 -3.57 26.97
C SER A 117 19.97 -3.52 25.49
N LEU A 118 21.13 -4.09 25.15
CA LEU A 118 21.57 -4.21 23.76
C LEU A 118 20.62 -5.10 22.94
N CYS A 119 20.15 -6.22 23.50
CA CYS A 119 19.18 -7.09 22.84
C CYS A 119 17.87 -6.35 22.53
N VAL A 120 17.36 -5.55 23.48
CA VAL A 120 16.17 -4.70 23.27
C VAL A 120 16.40 -3.70 22.14
N ILE A 121 17.56 -3.04 22.09
CA ILE A 121 17.91 -2.09 21.02
C ILE A 121 17.99 -2.81 19.66
N LEU A 122 18.70 -3.94 19.60
CA LEU A 122 18.86 -4.73 18.37
C LEU A 122 17.51 -5.28 17.88
N GLN A 123 16.65 -5.74 18.80
CA GLN A 123 15.30 -6.17 18.46
C GLN A 123 14.48 -5.01 17.90
N ARG A 124 14.55 -3.82 18.50
CA ARG A 124 13.84 -2.64 18.00
C ARG A 124 14.33 -2.22 16.62
N LEU A 125 15.63 -2.25 16.37
CA LEU A 125 16.24 -1.96 15.07
C LEU A 125 15.84 -3.01 14.02
N SER A 126 15.81 -4.29 14.41
CA SER A 126 15.35 -5.40 13.57
C SER A 126 13.90 -5.22 13.15
N ILE A 127 12.99 -4.93 14.09
CA ILE A 127 11.57 -4.70 13.79
C ILE A 127 11.37 -3.44 12.96
N ARG A 128 12.05 -2.34 13.28
CA ARG A 128 11.97 -1.09 12.50
C ARG A 128 12.30 -1.33 11.04
N GLY A 129 13.31 -2.16 10.78
CA GLY A 129 13.78 -2.48 9.44
C GLY A 129 14.25 -1.26 8.66
N ARG A 130 14.10 -1.30 7.34
CA ARG A 130 14.61 -0.28 6.43
C ARG A 130 13.62 0.87 6.28
N MET A 131 14.12 2.08 6.42
CA MET A 131 13.36 3.31 6.20
C MET A 131 13.57 3.82 4.78
N ASN A 132 12.62 4.63 4.28
CA ASN A 132 12.79 5.27 2.99
C ASN A 132 13.91 6.33 3.08
N THR A 133 14.85 6.28 2.14
CA THR A 133 15.93 7.26 2.00
C THR A 133 15.78 8.12 0.74
N VAL A 134 14.80 7.80 -0.10
CA VAL A 134 14.57 8.50 -1.38
C VAL A 134 13.70 9.72 -1.13
N TYR A 135 14.16 10.87 -1.59
CA TYR A 135 13.39 12.10 -1.67
C TYR A 135 13.11 12.41 -3.15
N LYS A 136 11.89 12.83 -3.45
CA LYS A 136 11.49 13.28 -4.79
C LYS A 136 10.70 14.56 -4.64
N ASP A 137 11.02 15.56 -5.47
CA ASP A 137 10.21 16.77 -5.54
C ASP A 137 8.89 16.46 -6.28
N LEU A 138 7.79 16.61 -5.55
CA LEU A 138 6.42 16.36 -5.99
C LEU A 138 5.63 17.66 -6.21
N ASN A 139 6.29 18.82 -6.31
CA ASN A 139 5.60 20.06 -6.66
C ASN A 139 4.82 19.90 -7.97
N GLY A 140 3.53 20.28 -7.94
CA GLY A 140 2.60 20.15 -9.06
C GLY A 140 1.98 18.76 -9.26
N PHE A 141 2.35 17.77 -8.42
CA PHE A 141 1.70 16.45 -8.42
C PHE A 141 0.41 16.48 -7.62
N THR A 142 -0.60 15.77 -8.12
CA THR A 142 -1.84 15.45 -7.40
C THR A 142 -1.81 13.98 -6.98
N CYS A 143 -1.77 13.73 -5.68
CA CYS A 143 -1.66 12.41 -5.08
C CYS A 143 -2.94 12.06 -4.32
N VAL A 144 -3.65 11.01 -4.71
CA VAL A 144 -4.84 10.50 -4.01
C VAL A 144 -4.43 9.42 -3.02
N VAL A 145 -4.77 9.59 -1.74
CA VAL A 145 -4.51 8.59 -0.68
C VAL A 145 -5.83 8.16 -0.06
N THR A 146 -6.20 6.89 -0.27
CA THR A 146 -7.37 6.31 0.40
C THR A 146 -7.04 6.02 1.87
N GLY A 147 -7.96 6.34 2.78
CA GLY A 147 -7.75 6.06 4.21
C GLY A 147 -6.67 6.90 4.88
N GLY A 148 -6.36 8.07 4.30
CA GLY A 148 -5.33 9.01 4.80
C GLY A 148 -5.61 9.67 6.15
N THR A 149 -6.71 9.34 6.83
CA THR A 149 -7.09 9.95 8.13
C THR A 149 -6.54 9.23 9.35
N SER A 150 -5.84 8.10 9.18
CA SER A 150 -5.17 7.41 10.30
C SER A 150 -4.10 6.43 9.84
N GLY A 151 -3.23 6.03 10.77
CA GLY A 151 -2.31 4.92 10.58
C GLY A 151 -1.32 5.18 9.44
N ILE A 152 -1.06 4.14 8.65
CA ILE A 152 -0.09 4.17 7.55
C ILE A 152 -0.45 5.25 6.52
N GLY A 153 -1.72 5.32 6.11
CA GLY A 153 -2.17 6.29 5.11
C GLY A 153 -1.98 7.74 5.53
N LEU A 154 -2.15 8.05 6.83
CA LEU A 154 -1.90 9.38 7.39
C LEU A 154 -0.44 9.78 7.25
N TYR A 155 0.49 8.91 7.68
CA TYR A 155 1.91 9.19 7.55
C TYR A 155 2.41 9.17 6.10
N THR A 156 1.79 8.39 5.22
CA THR A 156 2.05 8.47 3.78
C THR A 156 1.62 9.83 3.22
N ALA A 157 0.39 10.28 3.51
CA ALA A 157 -0.09 11.59 3.08
C ALA A 157 0.80 12.73 3.59
N MET A 158 1.17 12.69 4.88
CA MET A 158 2.05 13.68 5.52
C MET A 158 3.39 13.81 4.78
N GLN A 159 4.05 12.69 4.47
CA GLN A 159 5.34 12.68 3.79
C GLN A 159 5.24 13.14 2.33
N LEU A 160 4.14 12.84 1.63
CA LEU A 160 3.91 13.34 0.27
C LEU A 160 3.71 14.88 0.26
N ILE A 161 3.02 15.44 1.25
CA ILE A 161 2.86 16.90 1.41
C ILE A 161 4.22 17.56 1.69
N ASP A 162 5.03 16.97 2.56
CA ASP A 162 6.39 17.45 2.86
C ASP A 162 7.29 17.46 1.62
N MET A 163 7.02 16.58 0.65
CA MET A 163 7.72 16.52 -0.65
C MET A 163 7.15 17.46 -1.72
N GLY A 164 6.11 18.25 -1.43
CA GLY A 164 5.55 19.23 -2.37
C GLY A 164 4.23 18.84 -3.04
N ALA A 165 3.72 17.63 -2.81
CA ALA A 165 2.50 17.17 -3.49
C ALA A 165 1.25 17.88 -2.97
N HIS A 166 0.26 18.05 -3.86
CA HIS A 166 -1.13 18.23 -3.46
C HIS A 166 -1.73 16.87 -3.13
N VAL A 167 -2.11 16.65 -1.88
CA VAL A 167 -2.67 15.38 -1.43
C VAL A 167 -4.19 15.46 -1.29
N VAL A 168 -4.86 14.50 -1.92
CA VAL A 168 -6.29 14.27 -1.81
C VAL A 168 -6.52 13.09 -0.88
N ILE A 169 -6.98 13.34 0.33
CA ILE A 169 -7.38 12.27 1.26
C ILE A 169 -8.81 11.86 0.92
N ALA A 170 -8.95 10.65 0.37
CA ALA A 170 -10.23 10.02 0.10
C ALA A 170 -10.60 9.10 1.27
N SER A 171 -11.58 9.50 2.08
CA SER A 171 -12.00 8.73 3.24
C SER A 171 -13.44 9.01 3.65
N ARG A 172 -13.96 8.19 4.57
CA ARG A 172 -15.22 8.48 5.26
C ARG A 172 -15.13 9.84 5.97
N PRO A 173 -16.23 10.61 5.99
CA PRO A 173 -16.25 11.91 6.63
C PRO A 173 -16.15 11.82 8.16
N GLY A 174 -15.83 12.93 8.81
CA GLY A 174 -15.84 13.10 10.26
C GLY A 174 -14.47 13.13 10.95
N ARG A 175 -13.36 13.10 10.20
CA ARG A 175 -11.99 13.18 10.74
C ARG A 175 -11.10 14.21 10.04
N GLU A 176 -11.68 15.06 9.20
CA GLU A 176 -10.98 16.04 8.37
C GLU A 176 -10.22 17.04 9.24
N GLU A 177 -10.89 17.62 10.24
CA GLU A 177 -10.29 18.63 11.12
C GLU A 177 -9.14 18.05 11.94
N ALA A 178 -9.38 16.94 12.65
CA ALA A 178 -8.34 16.24 13.40
C ALA A 178 -7.15 15.82 12.53
N THR A 179 -7.40 15.42 11.27
CA THR A 179 -6.34 15.10 10.31
C THR A 179 -5.56 16.36 9.93
N ARG A 180 -6.24 17.47 9.67
CA ARG A 180 -5.61 18.74 9.31
C ARG A 180 -4.76 19.29 10.45
N GLU A 181 -5.26 19.29 11.68
CA GLU A 181 -4.50 19.69 12.88
C GLU A 181 -3.25 18.82 13.06
N PHE A 182 -3.39 17.49 12.89
CA PHE A 182 -2.27 16.58 12.94
C PHE A 182 -1.20 16.93 11.89
N MET A 183 -1.61 17.18 10.64
CA MET A 183 -0.68 17.56 9.57
C MET A 183 0.01 18.89 9.87
N LYS A 184 -0.72 19.92 10.31
CA LYS A 184 -0.16 21.22 10.70
C LYS A 184 0.91 21.08 11.79
N ALA A 185 0.68 20.24 12.79
CA ALA A 185 1.61 20.05 13.90
C ALA A 185 2.85 19.19 13.54
N ASN A 186 2.75 18.28 12.56
CA ASN A 186 3.77 17.25 12.31
C ASN A 186 4.50 17.35 10.97
N CYS A 187 3.93 18.00 9.95
CA CYS A 187 4.63 18.26 8.70
C CYS A 187 5.87 19.12 8.92
N GLN A 188 6.91 18.88 8.15
CA GLN A 188 8.11 19.72 8.14
C GLN A 188 7.84 21.03 7.39
N CYS A 189 7.02 21.00 6.33
CA CYS A 189 6.70 22.18 5.53
C CYS A 189 5.85 23.22 6.29
N SER A 190 5.16 22.82 7.37
CA SER A 190 4.35 23.73 8.21
C SER A 190 5.16 24.45 9.29
N LYS A 191 6.43 24.08 9.52
CA LYS A 191 7.29 24.73 10.52
C LYS A 191 7.87 26.08 10.05
N GLY A 192 7.55 26.51 8.83
CA GLY A 192 7.89 27.82 8.27
C GLY A 192 6.79 28.86 8.49
N SER A 193 7.06 30.11 8.10
CA SER A 193 6.18 31.28 8.28
C SER A 193 4.90 31.28 7.43
N ASN A 194 4.54 30.15 6.84
CA ASN A 194 3.43 30.05 5.91
C ASN A 194 2.43 29.03 6.47
N GLU A 195 1.64 29.49 7.45
CA GLU A 195 0.68 28.66 8.22
C GLU A 195 -0.36 27.95 7.31
N ASP A 196 -0.51 28.42 6.08
CA ASP A 196 -1.53 27.95 5.14
C ASP A 196 -1.04 26.93 4.10
N VAL A 197 0.24 26.51 4.12
CA VAL A 197 0.75 25.50 3.15
C VAL A 197 -0.06 24.20 3.22
N ILE A 198 -0.50 23.79 4.42
CA ILE A 198 -1.35 22.61 4.57
C ILE A 198 -2.75 22.86 4.01
N GLN A 199 -3.30 24.07 4.10
CA GLN A 199 -4.61 24.38 3.50
C GLN A 199 -4.55 24.26 1.98
N GLU A 200 -3.49 24.79 1.37
CA GLU A 200 -3.30 24.76 -0.08
C GLU A 200 -3.06 23.35 -0.61
N ARG A 201 -2.28 22.53 0.11
CA ARG A 201 -1.83 21.21 -0.36
C ARG A 201 -2.71 20.04 0.07
N LEU A 202 -3.74 20.26 0.88
CA LEU A 202 -4.57 19.18 1.42
C LEU A 202 -6.05 19.38 1.10
N THR A 203 -6.60 18.41 0.34
CA THR A 203 -8.02 18.32 0.03
C THR A 203 -8.61 17.04 0.58
N PHE A 204 -9.82 17.10 1.13
CA PHE A 204 -10.60 15.93 1.50
C PHE A 204 -11.70 15.67 0.48
N VAL A 205 -11.93 14.39 0.16
CA VAL A 205 -13.05 13.93 -0.66
C VAL A 205 -13.70 12.74 0.04
N SER A 206 -15.03 12.79 0.18
CA SER A 206 -15.77 11.68 0.79
C SER A 206 -15.56 10.38 0.00
N LEU A 207 -15.34 9.28 0.71
CA LEU A 207 -15.23 7.94 0.16
C LEU A 207 -15.59 6.89 1.21
N ASP A 208 -16.64 6.14 0.93
CA ASP A 208 -16.95 4.87 1.57
C ASP A 208 -16.69 3.70 0.61
N LEU A 209 -15.60 2.97 0.84
CA LEU A 209 -15.23 1.80 0.04
C LEU A 209 -16.19 0.62 0.21
N SER A 210 -17.06 0.63 1.22
CA SER A 210 -18.12 -0.38 1.37
C SER A 210 -19.32 -0.11 0.45
N ASP A 211 -19.39 1.07 -0.17
CA ASP A 211 -20.46 1.43 -1.09
C ASP A 211 -19.90 1.72 -2.49
N GLN A 212 -20.10 0.77 -3.40
CA GLN A 212 -19.63 0.88 -4.78
C GLN A 212 -20.16 2.12 -5.52
N LEU A 213 -21.34 2.65 -5.16
CA LEU A 213 -21.87 3.89 -5.73
C LEU A 213 -21.09 5.11 -5.26
N ASP A 214 -20.76 5.17 -3.97
CA ASP A 214 -19.95 6.26 -3.43
C ASP A 214 -18.50 6.19 -3.93
N VAL A 215 -17.97 5.01 -4.23
CA VAL A 215 -16.66 4.86 -4.92
C VAL A 215 -16.67 5.55 -6.28
N MET A 216 -17.70 5.34 -7.10
CA MET A 216 -17.81 5.99 -8.42
C MET A 216 -18.08 7.48 -8.30
N ALA A 217 -18.93 7.89 -7.35
CA ALA A 217 -19.16 9.30 -7.05
C ALA A 217 -17.87 10.00 -6.58
N CYS A 218 -17.06 9.34 -5.75
CA CYS A 218 -15.75 9.82 -5.32
C CYS A 218 -14.81 10.01 -6.51
N ALA A 219 -14.72 9.02 -7.41
CA ALA A 219 -13.93 9.13 -8.63
C ALA A 219 -14.37 10.33 -9.48
N ALA A 220 -15.69 10.52 -9.67
CA ALA A 220 -16.23 11.69 -10.39
C ALA A 220 -15.88 13.02 -9.71
N ARG A 221 -15.99 13.11 -8.37
CA ARG A 221 -15.59 14.29 -7.58
C ARG A 221 -14.11 14.62 -7.76
N ILE A 222 -13.22 13.61 -7.71
CA ILE A 222 -11.78 13.78 -7.93
C ILE A 222 -11.51 14.29 -9.35
N LYS A 223 -12.13 13.66 -10.36
CA LYS A 223 -11.96 14.08 -11.76
C LYS A 223 -12.40 15.53 -11.99
N GLY A 224 -13.59 15.90 -11.50
CA GLY A 224 -14.11 17.26 -11.65
C GLY A 224 -13.25 18.31 -10.97
N ARG A 225 -12.63 17.98 -9.83
CA ARG A 225 -11.82 18.92 -9.05
C ARG A 225 -10.40 19.13 -9.58
N PHE A 226 -9.81 18.10 -10.20
CA PHE A 226 -8.41 18.11 -10.62
C PHE A 226 -8.24 18.04 -12.15
N ASN A 227 -9.23 18.54 -12.90
CA ASN A 227 -9.24 18.54 -14.37
C ASN A 227 -8.92 17.16 -14.96
N ASP A 228 -9.44 16.12 -14.31
CA ASP A 228 -9.29 14.71 -14.70
C ASP A 228 -7.82 14.30 -14.89
N ARG A 229 -6.92 14.85 -14.05
CA ARG A 229 -5.51 14.46 -13.97
C ARG A 229 -5.12 14.16 -12.52
N ILE A 230 -4.53 12.99 -12.31
CA ILE A 230 -3.85 12.64 -11.06
C ILE A 230 -2.53 11.95 -11.39
N ASP A 231 -1.55 12.06 -10.49
CA ASP A 231 -0.21 11.53 -10.75
C ASP A 231 0.07 10.26 -9.93
N LEU A 232 -0.52 10.13 -8.75
CA LEU A 232 -0.32 9.00 -7.85
C LEU A 232 -1.64 8.60 -7.16
N LEU A 233 -1.96 7.32 -7.15
CA LEU A 233 -3.06 6.74 -6.37
C LEU A 233 -2.49 5.73 -5.37
N VAL A 234 -2.72 5.97 -4.08
CA VAL A 234 -2.34 5.07 -2.98
C VAL A 234 -3.60 4.41 -2.40
N ASN A 235 -3.76 3.13 -2.71
CA ASN A 235 -4.79 2.26 -2.14
C ASN A 235 -4.32 1.72 -0.78
N CYS A 236 -4.44 2.55 0.27
CA CYS A 236 -4.02 2.23 1.63
C CYS A 236 -5.18 1.86 2.56
N ALA A 237 -6.40 2.31 2.27
CA ALA A 237 -7.56 2.02 3.12
C ALA A 237 -7.81 0.51 3.22
N GLY A 238 -8.20 0.08 4.42
CA GLY A 238 -8.67 -1.27 4.66
C GLY A 238 -9.32 -1.42 6.02
N VAL A 239 -10.06 -2.50 6.18
CA VAL A 239 -10.71 -2.90 7.42
C VAL A 239 -10.29 -4.30 7.80
N TRP A 240 -10.33 -4.53 9.10
CA TRP A 240 -10.36 -5.83 9.74
C TRP A 240 -11.51 -5.80 10.74
N ARG A 241 -12.41 -6.78 10.68
CA ARG A 241 -13.47 -6.99 11.66
C ARG A 241 -13.53 -8.45 12.03
N GLU A 242 -13.62 -8.72 13.33
CA GLU A 242 -13.80 -10.08 13.82
C GLU A 242 -15.22 -10.58 13.54
N GLU A 243 -16.21 -9.73 13.81
CA GLU A 243 -17.62 -9.99 13.51
C GLU A 243 -17.88 -9.91 12.01
N PRO A 244 -18.31 -11.01 11.37
CA PRO A 244 -18.54 -11.05 9.94
C PRO A 244 -19.71 -10.14 9.53
N THR A 245 -19.51 -9.22 8.58
CA THR A 245 -20.57 -8.34 8.05
C THR A 245 -20.59 -8.30 6.52
N VAL A 246 -21.63 -7.69 5.93
CA VAL A 246 -21.79 -7.50 4.49
C VAL A 246 -21.88 -6.02 4.11
N THR A 247 -21.39 -5.68 2.92
CA THR A 247 -21.55 -4.36 2.31
C THR A 247 -22.98 -4.13 1.82
N LYS A 248 -23.31 -2.88 1.42
CA LYS A 248 -24.62 -2.53 0.85
C LYS A 248 -24.97 -3.38 -0.38
N GLN A 249 -23.96 -3.73 -1.17
CA GLN A 249 -24.13 -4.59 -2.34
C GLN A 249 -24.11 -6.09 -1.98
N GLY A 250 -24.03 -6.48 -0.71
CA GLY A 250 -24.09 -7.88 -0.27
C GLY A 250 -22.81 -8.67 -0.47
N PHE A 251 -21.67 -8.00 -0.60
CA PHE A 251 -20.36 -8.65 -0.55
C PHE A 251 -19.90 -8.78 0.90
N GLU A 252 -19.09 -9.79 1.21
CA GLU A 252 -18.39 -9.83 2.49
C GLU A 252 -17.53 -8.57 2.66
N GLU A 253 -17.50 -7.99 3.87
CA GLU A 253 -16.95 -6.67 4.11
C GLU A 253 -15.46 -6.54 3.74
N HIS A 254 -14.62 -7.52 4.07
CA HIS A 254 -13.20 -7.47 3.69
C HIS A 254 -13.03 -7.51 2.17
N ILE A 255 -13.76 -8.37 1.46
CA ILE A 255 -13.74 -8.41 -0.01
C ILE A 255 -14.25 -7.10 -0.60
N GLY A 256 -15.35 -6.57 -0.07
CA GLY A 256 -15.96 -5.32 -0.53
C GLY A 256 -15.04 -4.12 -0.34
N VAL A 257 -14.51 -3.95 0.87
CA VAL A 257 -13.74 -2.76 1.26
C VAL A 257 -12.27 -2.84 0.89
N ASN A 258 -11.62 -3.99 1.07
CA ASN A 258 -10.16 -4.09 0.89
C ASN A 258 -9.75 -4.43 -0.54
N PHE A 259 -10.67 -4.98 -1.35
CA PHE A 259 -10.41 -5.39 -2.73
C PHE A 259 -11.33 -4.71 -3.74
N LEU A 260 -12.66 -4.94 -3.69
CA LEU A 260 -13.58 -4.40 -4.71
C LEU A 260 -13.62 -2.87 -4.74
N GLY A 261 -13.60 -2.21 -3.58
CA GLY A 261 -13.54 -0.76 -3.48
C GLY A 261 -12.30 -0.18 -4.17
N PRO A 262 -11.08 -0.56 -3.75
CA PRO A 262 -9.83 -0.15 -4.42
C PRO A 262 -9.77 -0.55 -5.89
N PHE A 263 -10.29 -1.72 -6.25
CA PHE A 263 -10.39 -2.16 -7.64
C PHE A 263 -11.22 -1.17 -8.47
N HIS A 264 -12.48 -0.91 -8.07
CA HIS A 264 -13.37 0.00 -8.80
C HIS A 264 -12.84 1.44 -8.83
N LEU A 265 -12.29 1.92 -7.72
CA LEU A 265 -11.72 3.26 -7.65
C LEU A 265 -10.54 3.41 -8.62
N THR A 266 -9.66 2.41 -8.65
CA THR A 266 -8.50 2.42 -9.54
C THR A 266 -8.94 2.37 -11.00
N GLU A 267 -9.83 1.44 -11.36
CA GLU A 267 -10.38 1.36 -12.73
C GLU A 267 -11.02 2.68 -13.17
N ALA A 268 -11.79 3.32 -12.27
CA ALA A 268 -12.42 4.60 -12.55
C ALA A 268 -11.40 5.74 -12.74
N LEU A 269 -10.26 5.72 -12.04
CA LEU A 269 -9.22 6.77 -12.08
C LEU A 269 -8.05 6.46 -13.04
N LEU A 270 -7.97 5.26 -13.63
CA LEU A 270 -6.95 4.91 -14.62
C LEU A 270 -6.85 5.93 -15.77
N PRO A 271 -7.95 6.43 -16.36
CA PRO A 271 -7.88 7.47 -17.39
C PRO A 271 -7.19 8.75 -16.88
N SER A 272 -7.45 9.14 -15.63
CA SER A 272 -6.86 10.34 -15.01
C SER A 272 -5.37 10.16 -14.70
N LEU A 273 -4.96 8.95 -14.32
CA LEU A 273 -3.55 8.58 -14.11
C LEU A 273 -2.75 8.60 -15.42
N ARG A 274 -3.36 8.19 -16.53
CA ARG A 274 -2.73 8.25 -17.87
C ARG A 274 -2.46 9.68 -18.32
N ARG A 275 -3.15 10.69 -17.77
CA ARG A 275 -2.89 12.11 -18.03
C ARG A 275 -1.79 12.72 -17.15
N SER A 276 -1.19 11.93 -16.25
CA SER A 276 0.00 12.34 -15.51
C SER A 276 1.12 12.74 -16.47
N ARG A 277 1.72 13.91 -16.25
CA ARG A 277 2.81 14.41 -17.11
C ARG A 277 4.08 13.57 -17.03
N LYS A 278 4.28 12.88 -15.90
CA LYS A 278 5.50 12.10 -15.59
C LYS A 278 5.22 10.59 -15.50
N GLY A 279 4.07 10.12 -16.01
CA GLY A 279 3.60 8.75 -15.83
C GLY A 279 2.82 8.60 -14.53
N GLY A 280 1.63 8.01 -14.62
CA GLY A 280 0.79 7.78 -13.45
C GLY A 280 1.31 6.61 -12.63
N ARG A 281 1.07 6.59 -11.32
CA ARG A 281 1.42 5.46 -10.47
C ARG A 281 0.28 5.01 -9.57
N VAL A 282 0.11 3.70 -9.42
CA VAL A 282 -0.78 3.06 -8.46
C VAL A 282 0.04 2.27 -7.44
N VAL A 283 -0.24 2.47 -6.15
CA VAL A 283 0.40 1.73 -5.06
C VAL A 283 -0.68 1.03 -4.24
N TYR A 284 -0.66 -0.29 -4.21
CA TYR A 284 -1.52 -1.08 -3.34
C TYR A 284 -0.83 -1.41 -2.03
N VAL A 285 -1.51 -1.22 -0.91
CA VAL A 285 -1.02 -1.68 0.40
C VAL A 285 -1.56 -3.09 0.67
N THR A 286 -0.67 -4.08 0.61
CA THR A 286 -0.95 -5.48 0.94
C THR A 286 -0.29 -5.87 2.26
N CYS A 287 -0.36 -7.14 2.62
CA CYS A 287 0.52 -7.72 3.62
C CYS A 287 0.72 -9.22 3.38
N LEU A 288 1.62 -9.83 4.17
CA LEU A 288 1.92 -11.26 4.14
C LEU A 288 0.70 -12.20 4.19
N SER A 289 -0.44 -11.75 4.73
CA SER A 289 -1.68 -12.54 4.86
C SER A 289 -2.20 -13.13 3.56
N HIS A 290 -1.85 -12.56 2.39
CA HIS A 290 -2.22 -13.10 1.09
C HIS A 290 -1.69 -14.54 0.86
N ASN A 291 -0.65 -14.95 1.60
CA ASN A 291 -0.11 -16.32 1.59
C ASN A 291 -1.03 -17.38 2.21
N GLY A 292 -2.08 -16.98 2.94
CA GLY A 292 -3.08 -17.91 3.51
C GLY A 292 -4.00 -18.57 2.46
N VAL A 293 -3.80 -18.28 1.17
CA VAL A 293 -4.59 -18.83 0.06
C VAL A 293 -3.83 -19.95 -0.64
N HIS A 294 -4.09 -21.19 -0.22
CA HIS A 294 -3.32 -22.36 -0.68
C HIS A 294 -3.93 -23.13 -1.87
N LYS A 295 -5.25 -23.10 -2.06
CA LYS A 295 -5.95 -23.91 -3.08
C LYS A 295 -6.43 -23.06 -4.26
N ALA A 296 -6.21 -23.56 -5.47
CA ALA A 296 -6.39 -22.81 -6.71
C ALA A 296 -7.83 -22.40 -7.02
N ASN A 297 -8.78 -23.32 -6.87
CA ASN A 297 -10.20 -23.06 -7.16
C ASN A 297 -10.92 -22.30 -6.05
N VAL A 298 -10.25 -22.17 -4.90
CA VAL A 298 -10.85 -21.62 -3.70
C VAL A 298 -10.73 -20.09 -3.68
N VAL A 299 -10.00 -19.46 -4.61
CA VAL A 299 -9.86 -17.98 -4.56
C VAL A 299 -11.16 -17.30 -4.92
N ARG A 300 -11.75 -17.61 -6.09
CA ARG A 300 -13.07 -17.05 -6.45
C ARG A 300 -14.15 -17.49 -5.47
N GLU A 301 -14.13 -18.75 -5.03
CA GLU A 301 -15.06 -19.23 -4.00
C GLU A 301 -14.90 -18.46 -2.68
N ARG A 302 -13.66 -18.13 -2.27
CA ARG A 302 -13.38 -17.26 -1.10
C ARG A 302 -13.88 -15.84 -1.30
N MET A 303 -13.79 -15.31 -2.52
CA MET A 303 -14.36 -13.98 -2.84
C MET A 303 -15.90 -13.99 -2.78
N LEU A 304 -16.52 -15.17 -2.88
CA LEU A 304 -17.96 -15.39 -2.81
C LEU A 304 -18.43 -15.86 -1.43
N LEU A 305 -17.52 -16.11 -0.49
CA LEU A 305 -17.89 -16.51 0.87
C LEU A 305 -18.74 -15.42 1.48
N LYS A 306 -19.87 -15.84 2.05
CA LYS A 306 -20.66 -14.97 2.90
C LYS A 306 -20.16 -15.10 4.33
N PRO A 307 -20.25 -14.03 5.12
CA PRO A 307 -20.04 -14.10 6.55
C PRO A 307 -20.90 -15.21 7.16
N SER A 308 -20.29 -16.10 7.95
CA SER A 308 -20.99 -17.04 8.82
C SER A 308 -20.49 -16.82 10.25
N PRO A 309 -21.37 -16.59 11.24
CA PRO A 309 -20.97 -16.42 12.64
C PRO A 309 -20.17 -17.62 13.17
N ASP A 310 -20.42 -18.81 12.63
CA ASP A 310 -19.88 -20.07 13.15
C ASP A 310 -18.45 -20.37 12.67
N GLU A 311 -17.88 -19.52 11.80
CA GLU A 311 -16.59 -19.79 11.18
C GLU A 311 -15.66 -18.58 11.23
N ALA A 312 -14.98 -18.35 12.36
CA ALA A 312 -13.89 -17.36 12.46
C ALA A 312 -12.79 -17.57 11.39
N GLN A 313 -12.63 -18.81 10.91
CA GLN A 313 -11.75 -19.12 9.79
C GLN A 313 -12.16 -18.43 8.48
N VAL A 314 -13.45 -18.14 8.27
CA VAL A 314 -13.96 -17.42 7.10
C VAL A 314 -13.44 -15.99 7.10
N THR A 315 -13.51 -15.27 8.22
CA THR A 315 -12.99 -13.90 8.34
C THR A 315 -11.53 -13.80 7.92
N ALA A 316 -10.67 -14.66 8.47
CA ALA A 316 -9.25 -14.69 8.11
C ALA A 316 -9.03 -15.07 6.63
N ARG A 317 -9.80 -16.04 6.11
CA ARG A 317 -9.73 -16.47 4.70
C ARG A 317 -10.16 -15.35 3.74
N CYS A 318 -11.20 -14.59 4.07
CA CYS A 318 -11.70 -13.47 3.29
C CYS A 318 -10.71 -12.31 3.30
N TYR A 319 -10.13 -11.99 4.47
CA TYR A 319 -9.07 -10.99 4.54
C TYR A 319 -7.86 -11.38 3.68
N SER A 320 -7.35 -12.60 3.83
CA SER A 320 -6.26 -13.13 2.98
C SER A 320 -6.60 -13.08 1.49
N ALA A 321 -7.84 -13.45 1.12
CA ALA A 321 -8.30 -13.37 -0.26
C ALA A 321 -8.34 -11.91 -0.75
N SER A 322 -8.82 -10.95 0.05
CA SER A 322 -8.86 -9.54 -0.31
C SER A 322 -7.45 -8.98 -0.62
N LYS A 323 -6.45 -9.35 0.18
CA LYS A 323 -5.05 -8.94 -0.02
C LYS A 323 -4.40 -9.60 -1.23
N LEU A 324 -4.77 -10.85 -1.53
CA LEU A 324 -4.41 -11.51 -2.79
C LEU A 324 -5.10 -10.85 -3.99
N GLY A 325 -6.35 -10.41 -3.86
CA GLY A 325 -7.08 -9.66 -4.88
C GLY A 325 -6.34 -8.39 -5.32
N ASN A 326 -5.79 -7.64 -4.37
CA ASN A 326 -4.97 -6.46 -4.67
C ASN A 326 -3.71 -6.81 -5.47
N LEU A 327 -3.05 -7.93 -5.16
CA LEU A 327 -1.90 -8.42 -5.95
C LEU A 327 -2.31 -8.80 -7.37
N TYR A 328 -3.42 -9.54 -7.51
CA TYR A 328 -3.95 -9.90 -8.82
C TYR A 328 -4.30 -8.66 -9.65
N HIS A 329 -4.91 -7.64 -9.04
CA HIS A 329 -5.24 -6.42 -9.75
C HIS A 329 -4.00 -5.60 -10.13
N ALA A 330 -3.02 -5.50 -9.24
CA ALA A 330 -1.75 -4.86 -9.55
C ALA A 330 -1.07 -5.54 -10.75
N GLN A 331 -0.92 -6.85 -10.72
CA GLN A 331 -0.36 -7.59 -11.86
C GLN A 331 -1.21 -7.45 -13.12
N TYR A 332 -2.54 -7.44 -13.00
CA TYR A 332 -3.43 -7.28 -14.13
C TYR A 332 -3.28 -5.91 -14.80
N ILE A 333 -3.22 -4.82 -14.03
CA ILE A 333 -2.89 -3.48 -14.55
C ILE A 333 -1.49 -3.50 -15.20
N ALA A 334 -0.52 -4.18 -14.60
CA ALA A 334 0.84 -4.25 -15.13
C ALA A 334 0.88 -4.85 -16.55
N THR A 335 0.11 -5.92 -16.80
CA THR A 335 0.01 -6.57 -18.13
C THR A 335 -0.64 -5.68 -19.20
N ARG A 336 -1.43 -4.68 -18.81
CA ARG A 336 -2.19 -3.79 -19.72
C ARG A 336 -1.81 -2.31 -19.55
N ARG A 337 -0.56 -2.05 -19.15
CA ARG A 337 0.00 -0.72 -18.85
C ARG A 337 -0.28 0.33 -19.93
N TYR A 338 -0.33 -0.06 -21.21
CA TYR A 338 -0.56 0.81 -22.37
C TYR A 338 -2.00 0.83 -22.88
N GLU A 339 -2.92 0.12 -22.24
CA GLU A 339 -4.33 0.12 -22.63
C GLU A 339 -4.86 1.56 -22.69
N GLY A 340 -5.62 1.91 -23.72
CA GLY A 340 -6.19 3.26 -23.90
C GLY A 340 -5.19 4.35 -24.32
N ILE A 341 -3.92 4.01 -24.57
CA ILE A 341 -2.91 4.94 -25.11
C ILE A 341 -2.73 4.65 -26.61
N PRO A 342 -2.93 5.62 -27.51
CA PRO A 342 -2.66 5.41 -28.93
C PRO A 342 -1.14 5.30 -29.16
N LEU A 343 -0.67 4.12 -29.53
CA LEU A 343 0.77 3.86 -29.75
C LEU A 343 1.29 4.39 -31.10
N ASN A 344 0.39 4.62 -32.06
CA ASN A 344 0.74 5.03 -33.43
C ASN A 344 0.56 6.53 -33.69
N GLN A 345 0.27 7.33 -32.66
CA GLN A 345 0.02 8.77 -32.78
C GLN A 345 0.66 9.53 -31.62
N PRO A 346 1.12 10.78 -31.82
CA PRO A 346 1.54 11.64 -30.72
C PRO A 346 0.40 11.80 -29.72
N THR A 347 0.66 11.51 -28.45
CA THR A 347 -0.31 11.64 -27.38
C THR A 347 0.35 12.18 -26.11
N GLU A 348 -0.39 12.98 -25.36
CA GLU A 348 0.00 13.43 -24.02
C GLU A 348 -0.18 12.33 -22.97
N LEU A 349 -0.86 11.23 -23.32
CA LEU A 349 -1.08 10.12 -22.42
C LEU A 349 0.21 9.35 -22.16
N ARG A 350 0.38 8.92 -20.91
CA ARG A 350 1.53 8.18 -20.40
C ARG A 350 1.10 6.85 -19.79
N PRO A 351 1.93 5.81 -19.87
CA PRO A 351 1.66 4.54 -19.20
C PRO A 351 1.53 4.72 -17.69
N VAL A 352 0.78 3.82 -17.05
CA VAL A 352 0.57 3.81 -15.60
C VAL A 352 1.35 2.67 -14.97
N ASP A 353 2.27 2.99 -14.08
CA ASP A 353 2.99 2.01 -13.29
C ASP A 353 2.16 1.57 -12.10
N VAL A 354 2.29 0.30 -11.72
CA VAL A 354 1.63 -0.23 -10.53
C VAL A 354 2.60 -1.06 -9.71
N CYS A 355 2.45 -1.03 -8.40
CA CYS A 355 3.25 -1.85 -7.49
C CYS A 355 2.45 -2.16 -6.23
N VAL A 356 3.00 -3.08 -5.44
CA VAL A 356 2.41 -3.47 -4.16
C VAL A 356 3.42 -3.28 -3.04
N ALA A 357 3.01 -2.58 -1.99
CA ALA A 357 3.80 -2.32 -0.79
C ALA A 357 3.28 -3.16 0.39
N ASP A 358 4.20 -3.87 1.04
CA ASP A 358 3.96 -4.55 2.31
C ASP A 358 4.60 -3.73 3.46
N PRO A 359 3.78 -3.11 4.32
CA PRO A 359 4.25 -2.37 5.48
C PRO A 359 4.68 -3.28 6.64
N GLU A 360 4.50 -4.60 6.49
CA GLU A 360 4.56 -5.62 7.53
C GLU A 360 3.44 -5.46 8.58
N PHE A 361 3.62 -6.11 9.72
CA PHE A 361 2.68 -6.01 10.84
C PHE A 361 2.92 -4.71 11.62
N CYS A 362 1.98 -3.79 11.46
CA CYS A 362 2.02 -2.46 12.06
C CYS A 362 0.89 -2.28 13.07
N ALA A 363 1.19 -1.59 14.17
CA ALA A 363 0.22 -1.17 15.17
C ALA A 363 -0.61 -0.03 14.57
N THR A 364 -1.78 -0.39 14.04
CA THR A 364 -2.75 0.54 13.45
C THR A 364 -4.12 0.28 14.05
N ASN A 365 -5.10 1.13 13.73
CA ASN A 365 -6.47 0.89 14.14
C ASN A 365 -7.00 -0.47 13.63
N LEU A 366 -6.46 -1.05 12.54
CA LEU A 366 -6.88 -2.40 12.11
C LEU A 366 -6.51 -3.49 13.14
N THR A 367 -5.37 -3.37 13.81
CA THR A 367 -4.88 -4.39 14.75
C THR A 367 -5.28 -4.14 16.20
N CYS A 368 -5.66 -2.90 16.52
CA CYS A 368 -5.87 -2.46 17.91
C CYS A 368 -7.30 -1.99 18.20
N ARG A 369 -8.26 -2.14 17.26
CA ARG A 369 -9.64 -1.71 17.48
C ARG A 369 -10.36 -2.61 18.49
N ASP A 370 -10.25 -3.92 18.32
CA ASP A 370 -11.05 -4.90 19.07
C ASP A 370 -10.22 -5.72 20.07
N ALA A 371 -8.91 -5.82 19.84
CA ALA A 371 -7.99 -6.43 20.79
C ALA A 371 -7.45 -5.36 21.76
N PRO A 372 -7.81 -5.37 23.06
CA PRO A 372 -7.11 -4.56 24.04
C PRO A 372 -5.62 -4.89 23.93
N PRO A 373 -4.74 -3.88 23.89
CA PRO A 373 -3.32 -4.13 23.65
C PRO A 373 -2.82 -5.16 24.64
N LEU A 374 -2.23 -6.25 24.16
CA LEU A 374 -1.49 -7.19 25.00
C LEU A 374 -0.51 -6.35 25.84
N LEU A 375 -0.66 -6.39 27.18
CA LEU A 375 0.03 -5.58 28.21
C LEU A 375 -0.58 -4.20 28.59
N GLY A 376 -1.68 -3.76 27.97
CA GLY A 376 -2.32 -2.47 28.25
C GLY A 376 -1.78 -1.29 27.40
N THR A 377 -2.24 -0.08 27.70
CA THR A 377 -1.92 1.15 26.94
C THR A 377 -0.76 1.95 27.53
N ASN A 378 -0.28 1.58 28.72
CA ASN A 378 0.74 2.30 29.47
C ASN A 378 2.09 2.34 28.73
N PHE A 379 2.97 3.27 29.12
CA PHE A 379 4.28 3.48 28.48
C PHE A 379 5.11 2.19 28.36
N LEU A 380 5.14 1.36 29.41
CA LEU A 380 5.86 0.09 29.41
C LEU A 380 5.27 -0.88 28.37
N ALA A 381 3.95 -1.01 28.33
CA ALA A 381 3.25 -1.86 27.37
C ALA A 381 3.48 -1.43 25.92
N ARG A 382 3.49 -0.11 25.67
CA ARG A 382 3.83 0.45 24.37
C ARG A 382 5.28 0.14 24.00
N THR A 383 6.20 0.25 24.95
CA THR A 383 7.62 -0.07 24.76
C THR A 383 7.80 -1.54 24.42
N LEU A 384 7.18 -2.44 25.20
CA LEU A 384 7.22 -3.87 24.95
C LEU A 384 6.62 -4.21 23.58
N ARG A 385 5.43 -3.70 23.24
CA ARG A 385 4.83 -3.94 21.92
C ARG A 385 5.71 -3.46 20.76
N SER A 386 6.45 -2.37 20.93
CA SER A 386 7.37 -1.86 19.90
C SER A 386 8.53 -2.81 19.57
N LEU A 387 8.77 -3.84 20.40
CA LEU A 387 9.75 -4.90 20.16
C LEU A 387 9.23 -6.03 19.25
N TRP A 388 7.93 -6.05 18.93
CA TRP A 388 7.33 -7.03 18.02
C TRP A 388 6.54 -6.41 16.86
N ILE A 389 6.12 -5.14 17.00
CA ILE A 389 5.19 -4.48 16.08
C ILE A 389 5.76 -3.11 15.67
N ARG A 390 5.73 -2.82 14.37
CA ARG A 390 6.10 -1.51 13.82
C ARG A 390 5.08 -0.45 14.20
N ASP A 391 5.53 0.79 14.36
CA ASP A 391 4.60 1.91 14.40
C ASP A 391 4.09 2.24 12.98
N ALA A 392 3.03 3.05 12.90
CA ALA A 392 2.40 3.39 11.63
C ALA A 392 3.32 4.26 10.72
N TYR A 393 4.24 5.04 11.30
CA TYR A 393 5.20 5.83 10.53
C TYR A 393 6.25 4.91 9.87
N GLU A 394 6.76 3.92 10.61
CA GLU A 394 7.64 2.88 10.10
C GLU A 394 6.96 2.05 9.00
N GLY A 395 5.70 1.67 9.19
CA GLY A 395 4.91 1.01 8.16
C GLY A 395 4.73 1.84 6.88
N SER A 396 4.60 3.16 7.01
CA SER A 396 4.46 4.05 5.86
C SER A 396 5.71 4.14 4.98
N GLN A 397 6.89 3.76 5.48
CA GLN A 397 8.14 3.93 4.74
C GLN A 397 8.19 3.12 3.45
N THR A 398 7.78 1.85 3.47
CA THR A 398 7.70 1.03 2.25
C THR A 398 6.71 1.65 1.25
N VAL A 399 5.58 2.15 1.74
CA VAL A 399 4.54 2.77 0.90
C VAL A 399 5.08 4.04 0.24
N VAL A 400 5.67 4.95 1.04
CA VAL A 400 6.28 6.20 0.52
C VAL A 400 7.41 5.89 -0.44
N ASN A 401 8.27 4.90 -0.14
CA ASN A 401 9.32 4.47 -1.05
C ASN A 401 8.76 4.04 -2.41
N CYS A 402 7.68 3.26 -2.44
CA CYS A 402 6.98 2.89 -3.67
C CYS A 402 6.37 4.09 -4.40
N CYS A 403 5.93 5.11 -3.67
CA CYS A 403 5.39 6.33 -4.27
C CYS A 403 6.47 7.16 -4.98
N VAL A 404 7.69 7.20 -4.44
CA VAL A 404 8.70 8.20 -4.83
C VAL A 404 9.89 7.65 -5.61
N ARG A 405 10.18 6.35 -5.51
CA ARG A 405 11.32 5.76 -6.21
C ARG A 405 11.16 5.79 -7.73
N ASP A 406 12.25 5.96 -8.46
CA ASP A 406 12.21 5.99 -9.93
C ASP A 406 12.39 4.59 -10.54
N ASP A 407 13.07 3.68 -9.85
CA ASP A 407 13.40 2.30 -10.26
C ASP A 407 12.29 1.30 -9.91
N ILE A 408 11.03 1.62 -10.26
CA ILE A 408 9.91 0.75 -9.93
C ILE A 408 9.74 -0.37 -10.97
N GLU A 409 9.60 -1.61 -10.51
CA GLU A 409 9.22 -2.75 -11.33
C GLU A 409 7.70 -2.80 -11.39
N ASN A 410 7.16 -2.78 -12.61
CA ASN A 410 5.73 -2.76 -12.84
C ASN A 410 5.09 -4.10 -12.44
N GLY A 411 4.12 -4.07 -11.52
CA GLY A 411 3.56 -5.24 -10.84
C GLY A 411 4.45 -5.83 -9.74
N GLY A 412 5.55 -5.15 -9.39
CA GLY A 412 6.50 -5.60 -8.38
C GLY A 412 5.97 -5.57 -6.95
N TYR A 413 6.50 -6.46 -6.11
CA TYR A 413 6.22 -6.55 -4.69
C TYR A 413 7.36 -5.94 -3.88
N TYR A 414 7.03 -5.01 -2.99
CA TYR A 414 8.00 -4.27 -2.19
C TYR A 414 7.75 -4.48 -0.71
N ALA A 415 8.82 -4.79 0.01
CA ALA A 415 8.85 -4.83 1.47
C ALA A 415 10.22 -4.29 1.91
N GLU A 416 10.30 -3.68 3.09
CA GLU A 416 11.55 -3.08 3.58
C GLU A 416 12.20 -2.09 2.61
N CYS A 417 11.38 -1.28 1.93
CA CYS A 417 11.82 -0.34 0.89
C CYS A 417 12.65 -1.01 -0.24
N MET A 418 12.53 -2.33 -0.42
CA MET A 418 13.22 -3.12 -1.44
C MET A 418 12.23 -3.90 -2.27
N LEU A 419 12.59 -4.12 -3.53
CA LEU A 419 11.94 -5.11 -4.37
C LEU A 419 12.17 -6.51 -3.77
N MET A 420 11.09 -7.22 -3.47
CA MET A 420 11.11 -8.56 -2.89
C MET A 420 10.21 -9.50 -3.71
N PRO A 421 10.72 -10.05 -4.80
CA PRO A 421 9.94 -10.98 -5.63
C PRO A 421 9.49 -12.23 -4.85
N GLY A 422 10.30 -12.69 -3.90
CA GLY A 422 9.94 -13.79 -3.00
C GLY A 422 8.76 -13.48 -2.07
N GLY A 423 8.32 -12.23 -1.98
CA GLY A 423 7.13 -11.84 -1.23
C GLY A 423 5.82 -12.25 -1.90
N ILE A 424 5.85 -12.47 -3.21
CA ILE A 424 4.70 -12.91 -3.99
C ILE A 424 4.43 -14.38 -3.70
N SER A 425 3.24 -14.69 -3.18
CA SER A 425 2.82 -16.07 -2.96
C SER A 425 2.83 -16.88 -4.27
N ARG A 426 3.06 -18.20 -4.18
CA ARG A 426 2.89 -19.12 -5.32
C ARG A 426 1.52 -18.95 -6.00
N ARG A 427 0.48 -18.61 -5.23
CA ARG A 427 -0.89 -18.43 -5.73
C ARG A 427 -1.04 -17.17 -6.58
N ALA A 428 -0.31 -16.11 -6.26
CA ALA A 428 -0.30 -14.88 -7.04
C ALA A 428 0.32 -15.07 -8.44
N HIS A 429 1.11 -16.13 -8.66
CA HIS A 429 1.63 -16.49 -9.98
C HIS A 429 0.66 -17.30 -10.85
N ASP A 430 -0.55 -17.65 -10.40
CA ASP A 430 -1.49 -18.38 -11.26
C ASP A 430 -2.29 -17.44 -12.20
N PRO A 431 -2.00 -17.43 -13.51
CA PRO A 431 -2.69 -16.54 -14.45
C PRO A 431 -4.17 -16.87 -14.58
N LYS A 432 -4.58 -18.14 -14.41
CA LYS A 432 -5.98 -18.56 -14.54
C LYS A 432 -6.83 -17.92 -13.44
N SER A 433 -6.47 -18.12 -12.16
CA SER A 433 -7.19 -17.48 -11.06
C SER A 433 -7.11 -15.97 -11.09
N ARG A 434 -5.97 -15.39 -11.49
CA ARG A 434 -5.91 -13.94 -11.69
C ARG A 434 -6.98 -13.49 -12.67
N LYS A 435 -7.05 -14.10 -13.87
CA LYS A 435 -8.05 -13.78 -14.88
C LYS A 435 -9.48 -13.98 -14.38
N ASP A 436 -9.77 -15.10 -13.72
CA ASP A 436 -11.10 -15.42 -13.20
C ASP A 436 -11.57 -14.41 -12.15
N VAL A 437 -10.68 -14.02 -11.23
CA VAL A 437 -10.97 -13.03 -10.18
C VAL A 437 -11.14 -11.63 -10.79
N MET A 438 -10.33 -11.25 -11.78
CA MET A 438 -10.47 -9.96 -12.47
C MET A 438 -11.78 -9.88 -13.25
N GLN A 439 -12.14 -10.92 -14.01
CA GLN A 439 -13.43 -10.98 -14.72
C GLN A 439 -14.61 -10.91 -13.74
N TRP A 440 -14.52 -11.62 -12.61
CA TRP A 440 -15.53 -11.54 -11.56
C TRP A 440 -15.62 -10.12 -10.97
N ALA A 441 -14.50 -9.47 -10.67
CA ALA A 441 -14.49 -8.12 -10.13
C ALA A 441 -15.14 -7.12 -11.13
N MET A 442 -14.76 -7.18 -12.40
CA MET A 442 -15.34 -6.36 -13.49
C MET A 442 -16.85 -6.58 -13.67
N ALA A 443 -17.30 -7.83 -13.66
CA ALA A 443 -18.72 -8.14 -13.78
C ALA A 443 -19.53 -7.56 -12.62
N ASN A 444 -18.95 -7.56 -11.41
CA ASN A 444 -19.57 -6.97 -10.23
C ASN A 444 -19.43 -5.44 -10.18
N THR A 445 -18.53 -4.84 -10.95
CA THR A 445 -18.58 -3.41 -11.27
C THR A 445 -19.88 -3.15 -12.05
N ILE A 446 -20.01 -3.71 -13.25
CA ILE A 446 -21.04 -3.28 -14.21
C ILE A 446 -22.48 -3.69 -13.80
N ALA A 447 -22.67 -4.89 -13.24
CA ALA A 447 -24.00 -5.46 -13.12
C ALA A 447 -24.88 -4.85 -12.02
N LYS A 448 -24.30 -4.33 -10.92
CA LYS A 448 -25.10 -3.77 -9.82
C LYS A 448 -25.40 -2.28 -9.95
N TYR A 449 -24.63 -1.54 -10.74
CA TYR A 449 -24.88 -0.10 -10.97
C TYR A 449 -26.22 0.17 -11.65
N TYR A 450 -26.73 -0.76 -12.45
CA TYR A 450 -27.99 -0.59 -13.20
C TYR A 450 -29.19 -1.31 -12.59
N THR A 451 -29.01 -2.26 -11.65
CA THR A 451 -30.11 -3.06 -11.11
C THR A 451 -30.63 -2.58 -9.76
N MET A 452 -29.93 -1.67 -9.07
CA MET A 452 -30.42 -1.12 -7.81
C MET A 452 -31.49 -0.05 -8.09
N ARG A 453 -32.78 -0.43 -7.93
CA ARG A 453 -33.84 0.56 -7.80
C ARG A 453 -33.59 1.38 -6.52
N PRO A 454 -33.61 2.73 -6.57
CA PRO A 454 -33.51 3.53 -5.37
C PRO A 454 -34.63 3.13 -4.40
N SER A 455 -34.25 2.88 -3.15
CA SER A 455 -35.19 2.62 -2.07
C SER A 455 -36.15 3.81 -1.94
N ALA A 456 -37.35 3.59 -1.42
CA ALA A 456 -38.32 4.68 -1.24
C ALA A 456 -37.77 5.80 -0.34
N SER A 457 -36.86 5.49 0.60
CA SER A 457 -36.19 6.47 1.45
C SER A 457 -35.23 7.40 0.69
N ASP A 458 -34.56 6.91 -0.37
CA ASP A 458 -33.62 7.73 -1.15
C ASP A 458 -34.34 8.75 -2.05
N ARG A 459 -35.60 8.48 -2.42
CA ARG A 459 -36.41 9.42 -3.23
C ARG A 459 -36.88 10.61 -2.42
N HIS A 460 -37.15 10.43 -1.13
CA HIS A 460 -37.57 11.53 -0.26
C HIS A 460 -36.45 12.52 0.02
N THR A 461 -35.21 12.06 0.21
CA THR A 461 -34.03 12.93 0.43
C THR A 461 -33.62 13.69 -0.82
N ALA A 462 -33.68 13.06 -2.01
CA ALA A 462 -33.44 13.77 -3.27
C ALA A 462 -34.50 14.83 -3.58
N ALA A 463 -35.78 14.57 -3.28
CA ALA A 463 -36.86 15.53 -3.47
C ALA A 463 -36.80 16.71 -2.48
N THR A 464 -36.37 16.49 -1.23
CA THR A 464 -36.18 17.58 -0.26
C THR A 464 -34.95 18.44 -0.57
N ALA A 465 -33.85 17.84 -1.06
CA ALA A 465 -32.67 18.60 -1.46
C ALA A 465 -32.93 19.45 -2.72
N ALA A 466 -33.74 18.97 -3.66
CA ALA A 466 -34.10 19.72 -4.87
C ALA A 466 -35.12 20.84 -4.62
N SER A 467 -36.03 20.68 -3.64
CA SER A 467 -37.02 21.72 -3.29
C SER A 467 -36.47 22.80 -2.36
N GLY A 468 -35.50 22.48 -1.50
CA GLY A 468 -34.91 23.44 -0.56
C GLY A 468 -33.97 24.48 -1.17
N ALA A 469 -33.49 24.29 -2.41
CA ALA A 469 -32.55 25.20 -3.07
C ALA A 469 -33.24 26.28 -3.94
N GLY A 470 -34.57 26.24 -4.09
CA GLY A 470 -35.31 27.09 -5.05
C GLY A 470 -36.13 28.24 -4.48
N SER A 471 -36.27 28.38 -3.16
CA SER A 471 -37.17 29.37 -2.55
C SER A 471 -36.51 30.10 -1.37
N GLY A 472 -35.73 31.14 -1.66
CA GLY A 472 -35.04 31.89 -0.61
C GLY A 472 -34.37 33.17 -1.10
N ALA A 473 -35.01 33.93 -1.99
CA ALA A 473 -34.54 35.25 -2.39
C ALA A 473 -35.66 36.10 -3.04
N ALA A 474 -36.52 36.71 -2.21
CA ALA A 474 -37.23 37.93 -2.61
C ALA A 474 -37.73 38.66 -1.34
N SER A 475 -37.33 39.91 -1.25
CA SER A 475 -37.39 40.85 -0.13
C SER A 475 -38.80 41.33 0.23
N ASN A 476 -39.06 41.43 1.54
CA ASN A 476 -40.04 42.36 2.09
C ASN A 476 -39.56 43.81 1.92
N ARG A 477 -40.36 44.64 1.25
CA ARG A 477 -40.41 46.10 1.46
C ARG A 477 -41.87 46.55 1.39
N GLU A 478 -42.17 47.43 2.32
CA GLU A 478 -43.48 47.90 2.79
C GLU A 478 -44.27 48.71 1.75
N GLY A 479 -45.58 48.85 2.00
CA GLY A 479 -46.22 50.15 1.86
C GLY A 479 -47.48 50.24 1.00
N THR A 480 -48.61 50.30 1.72
CA THR A 480 -49.77 51.19 1.47
C THR A 480 -50.78 50.90 0.33
N ASN A 481 -52.03 50.65 0.77
CA ASN A 481 -53.32 51.23 0.33
C ASN A 481 -53.75 50.99 -1.15
N THR A 482 -54.98 50.62 -1.52
CA THR A 482 -56.35 50.87 -1.00
C THR A 482 -57.35 49.95 -1.74
N HIS A 483 -58.45 49.58 -1.07
CA HIS A 483 -59.82 49.29 -1.57
C HIS A 483 -60.07 48.50 -2.88
N ASN A 484 -60.78 47.36 -2.81
CA ASN A 484 -62.25 47.26 -2.89
C ASN A 484 -62.74 45.80 -2.99
N ASN A 485 -63.94 45.57 -2.42
CA ASN A 485 -64.71 44.32 -2.23
C ASN A 485 -64.21 43.31 -1.18
#